data_AF-Q5WJB6-F1
#
_entry.id   AF-Q5WJB6-F1
#
_cell.length_a   1.000
_cell.length_b   1.000
_cell.length_c   1.000
_cell.angle_alpha   90.00
_cell.angle_beta   90.00
_cell.angle_gamma   90.00
#
_symmetry.space_group_name_H-M   'P 1'
#
loop_
_entity.id
_entity.type
_entity.pdbx_description
1 polymer ?
#
loop_
_entity_poly.entity_id
_entity_poly.type
_entity_poly.pdbx_seq_one_letter_code
_entity_poly.pdbx_strand_id
1 'polypeptide(L)'
;MQKEQITEQLMKDLANNHPELSFEQVLTMVKKTLPNDYVPLMNIYALHVKKLRHVQDAFEYANLFRQVDTLGEMIQIHENDDLLHEWVKVYRFFYDFLPHLKTDDVLIRNIRNLFGLVEHPQLRMRLEIAELNYFDIHGSINNLTPMMKQFKEQFKTMPSGFFKSALAARVTLLAGNASLFGDGDYEEAERCYLAATVIEAIPDVLLVTAYHGLGLVYLKDNKQQCLDAHQKALFYAQRSKLDHYHQNLEYDDIPFVKNMLGEIFDIDHVIPKEQAHQYVVRGETRKALEIISQLETPGKKDAHLLFYKAKALKSIPLFFEAIKAFSSEGYTHMIGFAEKEIKKIKFF
;
A
#
# COMPACT_ATOMS: atom_id res chain seq x y z
N MET A 1 -19.82 -22.55 -9.94
CA MET A 1 -19.97 -23.20 -8.62
C MET A 1 -20.99 -22.39 -7.83
N GLN A 2 -22.01 -23.02 -7.25
CA GLN A 2 -23.01 -22.30 -6.44
C GLN A 2 -22.49 -22.11 -5.00
N LYS A 3 -22.97 -21.07 -4.29
CA LYS A 3 -22.52 -20.70 -2.92
C LYS A 3 -22.54 -21.88 -1.93
N GLU A 4 -23.57 -22.72 -2.02
CA GLU A 4 -23.81 -23.87 -1.14
C GLU A 4 -22.86 -25.06 -1.39
N GLN A 5 -22.03 -25.00 -2.44
CA GLN A 5 -21.16 -26.11 -2.84
C GLN A 5 -19.72 -25.96 -2.33
N ILE A 6 -19.31 -24.77 -1.86
CA ILE A 6 -17.94 -24.57 -1.36
C ILE A 6 -17.89 -24.91 0.12
N THR A 7 -17.36 -26.09 0.41
CA THR A 7 -17.21 -26.64 1.76
C THR A 7 -15.73 -26.89 2.07
N GLU A 8 -15.39 -27.09 3.34
CA GLU A 8 -14.04 -27.52 3.74
C GLU A 8 -13.60 -28.79 3.02
N GLN A 9 -14.54 -29.74 2.85
CA GLN A 9 -14.27 -31.00 2.16
C GLN A 9 -13.93 -30.78 0.69
N LEU A 10 -14.62 -29.85 0.01
CA LEU A 10 -14.27 -29.47 -1.36
C LEU A 10 -12.87 -28.84 -1.41
N MET A 11 -12.50 -27.99 -0.46
CA MET A 11 -11.16 -27.38 -0.45
C MET A 11 -10.06 -28.44 -0.27
N LYS A 12 -10.28 -29.44 0.59
CA LYS A 12 -9.36 -30.59 0.75
C LYS A 12 -9.31 -31.43 -0.53
N ASP A 13 -10.45 -31.66 -1.17
CA ASP A 13 -10.55 -32.39 -2.42
C ASP A 13 -9.78 -31.69 -3.56
N LEU A 14 -10.01 -30.39 -3.75
CA LEU A 14 -9.27 -29.56 -4.71
C LEU A 14 -7.75 -29.63 -4.48
N ALA A 15 -7.31 -29.59 -3.22
CA ALA A 15 -5.89 -29.61 -2.88
C ALA A 15 -5.20 -30.96 -3.18
N ASN A 16 -5.93 -32.08 -3.04
CA ASN A 16 -5.37 -33.42 -3.15
C ASN A 16 -5.63 -34.10 -4.50
N ASN A 17 -6.78 -33.84 -5.11
CA ASN A 17 -7.30 -34.58 -6.27
C ASN A 17 -7.34 -33.74 -7.55
N HIS A 18 -7.16 -32.41 -7.46
CA HIS A 18 -7.14 -31.49 -8.60
C HIS A 18 -5.82 -30.70 -8.73
N PRO A 19 -4.64 -31.36 -8.76
CA PRO A 19 -3.34 -30.68 -8.83
C PRO A 19 -3.05 -29.95 -10.16
N GLU A 20 -3.92 -30.12 -11.16
CA GLU A 20 -3.93 -29.40 -12.43
C GLU A 20 -4.40 -27.95 -12.30
N LEU A 21 -5.24 -27.65 -11.31
CA LEU A 21 -5.69 -26.29 -11.03
C LEU A 21 -4.60 -25.54 -10.28
N SER A 22 -4.21 -24.36 -10.77
CA SER A 22 -3.23 -23.53 -10.08
C SER A 22 -3.82 -22.95 -8.80
N PHE A 23 -2.96 -22.63 -7.82
CA PHE A 23 -3.37 -21.95 -6.59
C PHE A 23 -4.20 -20.69 -6.88
N GLU A 24 -3.75 -19.91 -7.86
CA GLU A 24 -4.41 -18.68 -8.31
C GLU A 24 -5.81 -18.92 -8.88
N GLN A 25 -5.99 -19.99 -9.67
CA GLN A 25 -7.30 -20.35 -10.22
C GLN A 25 -8.29 -20.73 -9.11
N VAL A 26 -7.84 -21.53 -8.14
CA VAL A 26 -8.67 -21.92 -6.99
C VAL A 26 -9.05 -20.68 -6.17
N LEU A 27 -8.08 -19.85 -5.80
CA LEU A 27 -8.32 -18.61 -5.06
C LEU A 27 -9.33 -17.71 -5.77
N THR A 28 -9.14 -17.49 -7.06
CA THR A 28 -10.01 -16.63 -7.88
C THR A 28 -11.44 -17.18 -7.94
N MET A 29 -11.59 -18.49 -8.13
CA MET A 29 -12.89 -19.16 -8.18
C MET A 29 -13.63 -19.03 -6.84
N VAL A 30 -12.95 -19.29 -5.72
CA VAL A 30 -13.54 -19.19 -4.38
C VAL A 30 -13.88 -17.72 -4.07
N LYS A 31 -12.97 -16.78 -4.32
CA LYS A 31 -13.20 -15.34 -4.11
C LYS A 31 -14.39 -14.81 -4.92
N LYS A 32 -14.56 -15.24 -6.18
CA LYS A 32 -15.71 -14.85 -7.01
C LYS A 32 -17.04 -15.42 -6.49
N THR A 33 -17.01 -16.62 -5.91
CA THR A 33 -18.22 -17.29 -5.42
C THR A 33 -18.60 -16.84 -3.99
N LEU A 34 -17.59 -16.54 -3.17
CA LEU A 34 -17.69 -16.19 -1.75
C LEU A 34 -16.86 -14.93 -1.44
N PRO A 35 -17.20 -13.76 -2.01
CA PRO A 35 -16.34 -12.58 -1.92
C PRO A 35 -16.08 -12.09 -0.50
N ASN A 36 -16.93 -12.40 0.47
CA ASN A 36 -16.77 -11.96 1.86
C ASN A 36 -16.21 -13.07 2.79
N ASP A 37 -16.22 -14.33 2.35
CA ASP A 37 -15.99 -15.49 3.23
C ASP A 37 -14.96 -16.50 2.65
N TYR A 38 -14.21 -16.11 1.62
CA TYR A 38 -13.27 -17.02 0.94
C TYR A 38 -12.02 -17.33 1.74
N VAL A 39 -11.56 -16.41 2.62
CA VAL A 39 -10.28 -16.54 3.33
C VAL A 39 -10.23 -17.78 4.23
N PRO A 40 -11.23 -18.06 5.10
CA PRO A 40 -11.23 -19.29 5.91
C PRO A 40 -11.12 -20.57 5.07
N LEU A 41 -11.82 -20.63 3.93
CA LEU A 41 -11.80 -21.79 3.04
C LEU A 41 -10.47 -21.93 2.30
N MET A 42 -9.87 -20.82 1.89
CA MET A 42 -8.56 -20.81 1.26
C MET A 42 -7.44 -21.15 2.24
N ASN A 43 -7.59 -20.86 3.54
CA ASN A 43 -6.66 -21.33 4.56
C ASN A 43 -6.66 -22.88 4.64
N ILE A 44 -7.85 -23.50 4.56
CA ILE A 44 -7.96 -24.96 4.52
C ILE A 44 -7.25 -25.51 3.29
N TYR A 45 -7.48 -24.93 2.11
CA TYR A 45 -6.79 -25.33 0.89
C TYR A 45 -5.26 -25.20 1.02
N ALA A 46 -4.78 -24.06 1.50
CA ALA A 46 -3.36 -23.76 1.70
C ALA A 46 -2.65 -24.78 2.60
N LEU A 47 -3.33 -25.30 3.62
CA LEU A 47 -2.78 -26.32 4.52
C LEU A 47 -2.75 -27.74 3.94
N HIS A 48 -3.51 -28.01 2.88
CA HIS A 48 -3.68 -29.36 2.33
C HIS A 48 -3.01 -29.58 0.97
N VAL A 49 -2.49 -28.52 0.33
CA VAL A 49 -1.76 -28.66 -0.94
C VAL A 49 -0.44 -29.41 -0.72
N LYS A 50 -0.11 -30.34 -1.64
CA LYS A 50 1.11 -31.17 -1.54
C LYS A 50 2.11 -30.93 -2.66
N LYS A 51 1.66 -30.36 -3.78
CA LYS A 51 2.53 -30.04 -4.92
C LYS A 51 3.45 -28.90 -4.50
N LEU A 52 4.77 -29.09 -4.64
CA LEU A 52 5.80 -28.13 -4.19
C LEU A 52 5.46 -26.68 -4.53
N ARG A 53 5.10 -26.39 -5.78
CA ARG A 53 4.72 -25.03 -6.21
C ARG A 53 3.48 -24.46 -5.51
N HIS A 54 2.50 -25.30 -5.21
CA HIS A 54 1.29 -24.84 -4.51
C HIS A 54 1.57 -24.57 -3.04
N VAL A 55 2.49 -25.33 -2.42
CA VAL A 55 2.96 -25.03 -1.06
C VAL A 55 3.71 -23.69 -1.02
N GLN A 56 4.55 -23.42 -2.01
CA GLN A 56 5.23 -22.13 -2.18
C GLN A 56 4.24 -20.97 -2.36
N ASP A 57 3.22 -21.15 -3.21
CA ASP A 57 2.12 -20.19 -3.37
C ASP A 57 1.35 -19.99 -2.05
N ALA A 58 1.08 -21.06 -1.31
CA ALA A 58 0.38 -21.05 -0.04
C ALA A 58 1.11 -20.24 1.05
N PHE A 59 2.46 -20.30 1.08
CA PHE A 59 3.27 -19.48 1.98
C PHE A 59 3.08 -17.99 1.70
N GLU A 60 3.18 -17.57 0.43
CA GLU A 60 2.94 -16.16 0.09
C GLU A 60 1.49 -15.77 0.29
N TYR A 61 0.53 -16.67 0.06
CA TYR A 61 -0.88 -16.41 0.34
C TYR A 61 -1.09 -16.10 1.83
N ALA A 62 -0.65 -16.99 2.72
CA ALA A 62 -0.84 -16.81 4.15
C ALA A 62 -0.18 -15.50 4.64
N ASN A 63 1.01 -15.17 4.14
CA ASN A 63 1.68 -13.91 4.42
C ASN A 63 0.96 -12.68 3.87
N LEU A 64 0.58 -12.70 2.58
CA LEU A 64 -0.06 -11.59 1.88
C LEU A 64 -1.44 -11.28 2.47
N PHE A 65 -2.19 -12.30 2.86
CA PHE A 65 -3.50 -12.18 3.49
C PHE A 65 -3.42 -12.04 5.03
N ARG A 66 -2.22 -11.96 5.61
CA ARG A 66 -1.98 -11.84 7.06
C ARG A 66 -2.64 -12.94 7.89
N GLN A 67 -2.67 -14.16 7.37
CA GLN A 67 -3.19 -15.36 8.03
C GLN A 67 -2.09 -15.94 8.93
N VAL A 68 -1.84 -15.30 10.07
CA VAL A 68 -0.72 -15.61 10.98
C VAL A 68 -0.76 -17.06 11.44
N ASP A 69 -1.93 -17.55 11.86
CA ASP A 69 -2.10 -18.93 12.35
C ASP A 69 -1.80 -19.94 11.23
N THR A 70 -2.36 -19.73 10.04
CA THR A 70 -2.12 -20.57 8.86
C THR A 70 -0.64 -20.56 8.47
N LEU A 71 0.01 -19.39 8.50
CA LEU A 71 1.44 -19.29 8.19
C LEU A 71 2.29 -20.06 9.21
N GLY A 72 1.96 -19.95 10.51
CA GLY A 72 2.63 -20.68 11.58
C GLY A 72 2.49 -22.19 11.44
N GLU A 73 1.28 -22.68 11.11
CA GLU A 73 1.03 -24.11 10.87
C GLU A 73 1.79 -24.62 9.64
N MET A 74 1.80 -23.86 8.53
CA MET A 74 2.59 -24.20 7.35
C MET A 74 4.10 -24.29 7.65
N ILE A 75 4.63 -23.37 8.45
CA ILE A 75 6.03 -23.38 8.88
C ILE A 75 6.34 -24.67 9.65
N GLN A 76 5.43 -25.12 10.53
CA GLN A 76 5.60 -26.36 11.30
C GLN A 76 5.52 -27.61 10.43
N ILE A 77 4.53 -27.68 9.52
CA ILE A 77 4.33 -28.84 8.62
C ILE A 77 5.57 -29.09 7.75
N HIS A 78 6.21 -28.02 7.26
CA HIS A 78 7.30 -28.11 6.30
C HIS A 78 8.70 -27.85 6.88
N GLU A 79 8.86 -27.74 8.20
CA GLU A 79 10.13 -27.37 8.85
C GLU A 79 11.30 -28.30 8.49
N ASN A 80 11.00 -29.58 8.28
CA ASN A 80 11.98 -30.62 7.95
C ASN A 80 11.96 -31.02 6.45
N ASP A 81 11.34 -30.22 5.59
CA ASP A 81 11.32 -30.46 4.14
C ASP A 81 12.51 -29.75 3.47
N ASP A 82 13.49 -30.54 3.03
CA ASP A 82 14.72 -30.04 2.40
C ASP A 82 14.45 -29.17 1.16
N LEU A 83 13.37 -29.41 0.42
CA LEU A 83 13.02 -28.62 -0.76
C LEU A 83 12.40 -27.26 -0.40
N LEU A 84 11.92 -27.12 0.82
CA LEU A 84 11.24 -25.92 1.33
C LEU A 84 12.03 -25.20 2.44
N HIS A 85 13.22 -25.65 2.79
CA HIS A 85 14.01 -25.07 3.89
C HIS A 85 14.20 -23.55 3.77
N GLU A 86 14.55 -23.03 2.58
CA GLU A 86 14.67 -21.56 2.37
C GLU A 86 13.31 -20.85 2.50
N TRP A 87 12.23 -21.48 2.01
CA TRP A 87 10.88 -20.95 2.11
C TRP A 87 10.47 -20.84 3.57
N VAL A 88 10.60 -21.92 4.34
CA VAL A 88 10.33 -21.92 5.79
C VAL A 88 11.15 -20.83 6.49
N LYS A 89 12.43 -20.67 6.16
CA LYS A 89 13.29 -19.65 6.78
C LYS A 89 12.82 -18.23 6.47
N VAL A 90 12.48 -17.94 5.22
CA VAL A 90 11.99 -16.61 4.79
C VAL A 90 10.62 -16.30 5.35
N TYR A 91 9.72 -17.27 5.36
CA TYR A 91 8.37 -17.08 5.86
C TYR A 91 8.29 -17.09 7.38
N ARG A 92 9.21 -17.75 8.07
CA ARG A 92 9.39 -17.58 9.52
C ARG A 92 9.84 -16.18 9.86
N PHE A 93 10.75 -15.60 9.08
CA PHE A 93 11.07 -14.19 9.21
C PHE A 93 9.82 -13.32 9.06
N PHE A 94 8.95 -13.53 8.07
CA PHE A 94 7.71 -12.74 8.00
C PHE A 94 6.75 -13.00 9.17
N TYR A 95 6.58 -14.26 9.58
CA TYR A 95 5.76 -14.66 10.73
C TYR A 95 6.19 -13.96 12.02
N ASP A 96 7.49 -13.86 12.30
CA ASP A 96 8.01 -13.22 13.52
C ASP A 96 7.80 -11.69 13.57
N PHE A 97 7.45 -11.08 12.43
CA PHE A 97 7.27 -9.64 12.28
C PHE A 97 5.82 -9.23 12.01
N LEU A 98 4.94 -10.13 11.57
CA LEU A 98 3.51 -9.85 11.43
C LEU A 98 2.83 -9.37 12.74
N PRO A 99 3.16 -9.90 13.95
CA PRO A 99 2.53 -9.49 15.20
C PRO A 99 3.13 -8.22 15.84
N HIS A 100 4.30 -7.77 15.38
CA HIS A 100 5.09 -6.76 16.09
C HIS A 100 5.65 -5.70 15.15
N LEU A 101 5.29 -4.44 15.39
CA LEU A 101 6.04 -3.27 14.94
C LEU A 101 7.38 -3.24 15.69
N LYS A 102 8.31 -4.14 15.33
CA LYS A 102 9.71 -4.03 15.80
C LYS A 102 10.31 -2.75 15.23
N THR A 103 11.30 -2.20 15.94
CA THR A 103 11.97 -0.98 15.50
C THR A 103 12.58 -1.16 14.11
N ASP A 104 12.47 -0.09 13.35
CA ASP A 104 12.67 -0.03 11.91
C ASP A 104 14.07 -0.52 11.47
N ASP A 105 15.11 -0.20 12.25
CA ASP A 105 16.51 -0.63 11.99
C ASP A 105 16.75 -2.15 12.16
N VAL A 106 15.97 -2.81 13.02
CA VAL A 106 16.10 -4.25 13.28
C VAL A 106 15.53 -5.04 12.12
N LEU A 107 14.44 -4.57 11.52
CA LEU A 107 13.83 -5.20 10.35
C LEU A 107 14.81 -5.24 9.17
N ILE A 108 15.36 -4.09 8.78
CA ILE A 108 16.27 -3.99 7.63
C ILE A 108 17.52 -4.84 7.81
N ARG A 109 18.12 -4.81 8.99
CA ARG A 109 19.30 -5.62 9.30
C ARG A 109 19.01 -7.11 9.11
N ASN A 110 17.85 -7.57 9.57
CA ASN A 110 17.46 -8.97 9.44
C ASN A 110 17.13 -9.35 7.99
N ILE A 111 16.49 -8.47 7.22
CA ILE A 111 16.28 -8.68 5.78
C ILE A 111 17.63 -8.89 5.08
N ARG A 112 18.61 -8.01 5.32
CA ARG A 112 19.94 -8.08 4.68
C ARG A 112 20.72 -9.32 5.09
N ASN A 113 20.69 -9.68 6.38
CA ASN A 113 21.32 -10.90 6.87
C ASN A 113 20.70 -12.12 6.19
N LEU A 114 19.37 -12.16 6.09
CA LEU A 114 18.66 -13.26 5.46
C LEU A 114 18.90 -13.33 3.95
N PHE A 115 19.00 -12.19 3.28
CA PHE A 115 19.31 -12.10 1.85
C PHE A 115 20.65 -12.78 1.52
N GLY A 116 21.65 -12.64 2.39
CA GLY A 116 22.95 -13.32 2.24
C GLY A 116 22.92 -14.84 2.43
N LEU A 117 21.82 -15.40 2.96
CA LEU A 117 21.65 -16.81 3.29
C LEU A 117 20.65 -17.56 2.40
N VAL A 118 19.96 -16.84 1.52
CA VAL A 118 18.93 -17.37 0.61
C VAL A 118 19.54 -17.38 -0.77
N GLU A 119 19.49 -18.50 -1.50
CA GLU A 119 19.97 -18.60 -2.88
C GLU A 119 18.81 -18.56 -3.88
N HIS A 120 17.61 -18.95 -3.47
CA HIS A 120 16.46 -19.05 -4.35
C HIS A 120 16.04 -17.66 -4.88
N PRO A 121 16.04 -17.44 -6.21
CA PRO A 121 15.90 -16.11 -6.81
C PRO A 121 14.54 -15.45 -6.50
N GLN A 122 13.47 -16.25 -6.43
CA GLN A 122 12.14 -15.74 -6.09
C GLN A 122 12.05 -15.24 -4.64
N LEU A 123 12.78 -15.90 -3.72
CA LEU A 123 12.80 -15.51 -2.32
C LEU A 123 13.69 -14.29 -2.10
N ARG A 124 14.81 -14.17 -2.82
CA ARG A 124 15.62 -12.95 -2.87
C ARG A 124 14.79 -11.75 -3.33
N MET A 125 14.05 -11.89 -4.43
CA MET A 125 13.14 -10.85 -4.90
C MET A 125 12.09 -10.48 -3.85
N ARG A 126 11.50 -11.46 -3.16
CA ARG A 126 10.54 -11.21 -2.07
C ARG A 126 11.15 -10.41 -0.91
N LEU A 127 12.41 -10.65 -0.57
CA LEU A 127 13.16 -9.91 0.45
C LEU A 127 13.50 -8.48 -0.01
N GLU A 128 13.92 -8.31 -1.26
CA GLU A 128 14.14 -6.97 -1.87
C GLU A 128 12.84 -6.15 -1.82
N ILE A 129 11.70 -6.75 -2.21
CA ILE A 129 10.38 -6.11 -2.10
C ILE A 129 10.05 -5.75 -0.64
N ALA A 130 10.44 -6.59 0.35
CA ALA A 130 10.20 -6.27 1.75
C ALA A 130 11.01 -5.05 2.21
N GLU A 131 12.27 -4.94 1.80
CA GLU A 131 13.12 -3.77 2.06
C GLU A 131 12.56 -2.50 1.41
N LEU A 132 12.02 -2.60 0.19
CA LEU A 132 11.37 -1.46 -0.47
C LEU A 132 10.10 -1.00 0.22
N ASN A 133 9.24 -1.94 0.64
CA ASN A 133 8.03 -1.58 1.41
C ASN A 133 8.38 -0.86 2.71
N TYR A 134 9.49 -1.24 3.33
CA TYR A 134 9.99 -0.52 4.49
C TYR A 134 10.36 0.93 4.13
N PHE A 135 11.11 1.16 3.05
CA PHE A 135 11.48 2.52 2.65
C PHE A 135 10.28 3.37 2.21
N ASP A 136 9.29 2.75 1.58
CA ASP A 136 8.02 3.37 1.20
C ASP A 136 7.26 3.92 2.43
N ILE A 137 7.07 3.07 3.45
CA ILE A 137 6.42 3.46 4.71
C ILE A 137 7.13 4.63 5.40
N HIS A 138 8.44 4.76 5.21
CA HIS A 138 9.28 5.81 5.82
C HIS A 138 9.53 7.02 4.90
N GLY A 139 8.78 7.16 3.80
CA GLY A 139 8.88 8.32 2.89
C GLY A 139 10.23 8.44 2.19
N SER A 140 10.98 7.35 2.11
CA SER A 140 12.35 7.32 1.55
C SER A 140 12.42 6.65 0.18
N ILE A 141 11.28 6.47 -0.48
CA ILE A 141 11.17 5.81 -1.78
C ILE A 141 11.40 6.80 -2.92
N ASN A 142 12.66 6.94 -3.35
CA ASN A 142 13.02 7.78 -4.49
C ASN A 142 13.75 6.97 -5.56
N ASN A 143 13.45 7.26 -6.83
CA ASN A 143 14.16 6.72 -7.99
C ASN A 143 14.31 5.19 -8.01
N LEU A 144 13.18 4.47 -7.93
CA LEU A 144 13.18 3.00 -8.03
C LEU A 144 13.38 2.46 -9.46
N THR A 145 13.54 3.33 -10.45
CA THR A 145 13.64 2.96 -11.87
C THR A 145 14.63 1.83 -12.17
N PRO A 146 15.88 1.84 -11.64
CA PRO A 146 16.83 0.74 -11.89
C PRO A 146 16.32 -0.59 -11.34
N MET A 147 15.74 -0.58 -10.14
CA MET A 147 15.22 -1.78 -9.47
C MET A 147 13.96 -2.30 -10.17
N MET A 148 13.08 -1.42 -10.64
CA MET A 148 11.92 -1.80 -11.44
C MET A 148 12.32 -2.50 -12.75
N LYS A 149 13.39 -2.02 -13.41
CA LYS A 149 13.95 -2.71 -14.59
C LYS A 149 14.47 -4.11 -14.24
N GLN A 150 15.18 -4.25 -13.12
CA GLN A 150 15.64 -5.56 -12.63
C GLN A 150 14.46 -6.51 -12.37
N PHE A 151 13.43 -6.07 -11.65
CA PHE A 151 12.24 -6.87 -11.38
C PHE A 151 11.51 -7.28 -12.66
N LYS A 152 11.43 -6.39 -13.65
CA LYS A 152 10.84 -6.72 -14.96
C LYS A 152 11.58 -7.89 -15.63
N GLU A 153 12.90 -7.91 -15.60
CA GLU A 153 13.69 -9.02 -16.14
C GLU A 153 13.51 -10.31 -15.33
N GLN A 154 13.50 -10.22 -13.99
CA GLN A 154 13.24 -11.37 -13.12
C GLN A 154 11.82 -11.95 -13.36
N PHE A 155 10.81 -11.10 -13.57
CA PHE A 155 9.45 -11.56 -13.87
C PHE A 155 9.34 -12.27 -15.22
N LYS A 156 10.17 -11.96 -16.22
CA LYS A 156 10.12 -12.65 -17.52
C LYS A 156 10.47 -14.14 -17.39
N THR A 157 11.43 -14.47 -16.53
CA THR A 157 11.88 -15.85 -16.32
C THR A 157 11.12 -16.56 -15.19
N MET A 158 10.40 -15.81 -14.36
CA MET A 158 9.60 -16.37 -13.27
C MET A 158 8.43 -17.22 -13.80
N PRO A 159 8.25 -18.47 -13.32
CA PRO A 159 7.09 -19.28 -13.66
C PRO A 159 5.77 -18.59 -13.32
N SER A 160 4.74 -18.79 -14.15
CA SER A 160 3.38 -18.34 -13.84
C SER A 160 2.81 -19.06 -12.62
N GLY A 161 2.06 -18.34 -11.80
CA GLY A 161 1.45 -18.85 -10.59
C GLY A 161 1.12 -17.70 -9.63
N PHE A 162 0.46 -18.05 -8.52
CA PHE A 162 0.00 -17.05 -7.55
C PHE A 162 1.16 -16.23 -6.98
N PHE A 163 2.29 -16.86 -6.66
CA PHE A 163 3.47 -16.18 -6.13
C PHE A 163 3.96 -15.06 -7.06
N LYS A 164 4.00 -15.31 -8.38
CA LYS A 164 4.38 -14.30 -9.37
C LYS A 164 3.39 -13.14 -9.38
N SER A 165 2.09 -13.42 -9.40
CA SER A 165 1.04 -12.40 -9.38
C SER A 165 1.08 -11.57 -8.09
N ALA A 166 1.32 -12.21 -6.95
CA ALA A 166 1.47 -11.56 -5.65
C ALA A 166 2.67 -10.60 -5.61
N LEU A 167 3.84 -11.06 -6.08
CA LEU A 167 5.01 -10.20 -6.19
C LEU A 167 4.80 -9.06 -7.19
N ALA A 168 4.18 -9.34 -8.33
CA ALA A 168 3.90 -8.34 -9.36
C ALA A 168 3.01 -7.23 -8.79
N ALA A 169 1.93 -7.58 -8.07
CA ALA A 169 1.07 -6.61 -7.41
C ALA A 169 1.83 -5.69 -6.45
N ARG A 170 2.68 -6.26 -5.59
CA ARG A 170 3.50 -5.48 -4.65
C ARG A 170 4.46 -4.53 -5.37
N VAL A 171 5.16 -5.03 -6.39
CA VAL A 171 6.08 -4.23 -7.20
C VAL A 171 5.33 -3.11 -7.93
N THR A 172 4.17 -3.40 -8.49
CA THR A 172 3.33 -2.43 -9.19
C THR A 172 2.87 -1.31 -8.26
N LEU A 173 2.46 -1.62 -7.02
CA LEU A 173 2.09 -0.59 -6.04
C LEU A 173 3.29 0.25 -5.60
N LEU A 174 4.44 -0.37 -5.34
CA LEU A 174 5.67 0.34 -5.02
C LEU A 174 6.13 1.26 -6.16
N ALA A 175 5.98 0.81 -7.42
CA ALA A 175 6.25 1.64 -8.59
C ALA A 175 5.29 2.84 -8.63
N GLY A 176 3.99 2.63 -8.39
CA GLY A 176 3.01 3.70 -8.32
C GLY A 176 3.35 4.74 -7.25
N ASN A 177 3.72 4.29 -6.05
CA ASN A 177 4.14 5.17 -4.96
C ASN A 177 5.43 5.93 -5.32
N ALA A 178 6.45 5.26 -5.85
CA ALA A 178 7.69 5.91 -6.25
C ALA A 178 7.45 6.97 -7.35
N SER A 179 6.60 6.67 -8.34
CA SER A 179 6.24 7.61 -9.40
C SER A 179 5.47 8.81 -8.85
N LEU A 180 4.49 8.61 -7.97
CA LEU A 180 3.71 9.71 -7.41
C LEU A 180 4.51 10.54 -6.40
N PHE A 181 4.97 9.90 -5.33
CA PHE A 181 5.58 10.55 -4.18
C PHE A 181 7.02 10.98 -4.44
N GLY A 182 7.81 10.12 -5.11
CA GLY A 182 9.20 10.39 -5.43
C GLY A 182 9.37 11.30 -6.65
N ASP A 183 8.82 10.90 -7.79
CA ASP A 183 9.08 11.57 -9.08
C ASP A 183 8.03 12.65 -9.44
N GLY A 184 6.84 12.62 -8.82
CA GLY A 184 5.72 13.48 -9.22
C GLY A 184 5.13 13.14 -10.59
N ASP A 185 5.38 11.93 -11.10
CA ASP A 185 4.87 11.41 -12.36
C ASP A 185 3.47 10.79 -12.16
N TYR A 186 2.46 11.63 -12.36
CA TYR A 186 1.05 11.26 -12.23
C TYR A 186 0.59 10.20 -13.24
N GLU A 187 1.12 10.21 -14.46
CA GLU A 187 0.68 9.32 -15.54
C GLU A 187 1.18 7.90 -15.30
N GLU A 188 2.46 7.76 -14.95
CA GLU A 188 3.03 6.47 -14.59
C GLU A 188 2.39 5.92 -13.32
N ALA A 189 2.18 6.77 -12.30
CA ALA A 189 1.50 6.38 -11.07
C ALA A 189 0.08 5.85 -11.34
N GLU A 190 -0.70 6.54 -12.17
CA GLU A 190 -2.05 6.10 -12.56
C GLU A 190 -2.00 4.70 -13.19
N ARG A 191 -1.11 4.51 -14.17
CA ARG A 191 -0.95 3.24 -14.89
C ARG A 191 -0.63 2.10 -13.91
N CYS A 192 0.29 2.34 -12.98
CA CYS A 192 0.65 1.38 -11.95
C CYS A 192 -0.53 1.03 -11.04
N TYR A 193 -1.21 2.02 -10.46
CA TYR A 193 -2.32 1.73 -9.56
C TYR A 193 -3.49 1.04 -10.28
N LEU A 194 -3.84 1.45 -11.50
CA LEU A 194 -4.85 0.77 -12.31
C LEU A 194 -4.44 -0.69 -12.59
N ALA A 195 -3.18 -0.93 -12.95
CA ALA A 195 -2.68 -2.28 -13.18
C ALA A 195 -2.78 -3.16 -11.92
N ALA A 196 -2.59 -2.61 -10.72
CA ALA A 196 -2.79 -3.35 -9.48
C ALA A 196 -4.27 -3.72 -9.25
N THR A 197 -5.22 -2.83 -9.59
CA THR A 197 -6.65 -3.07 -9.35
C THR A 197 -7.25 -4.23 -10.16
N VAL A 198 -6.63 -4.62 -11.27
CA VAL A 198 -7.12 -5.70 -12.14
C VAL A 198 -6.55 -7.08 -11.80
N ILE A 199 -5.67 -7.19 -10.81
CA ILE A 199 -5.09 -8.46 -10.37
C ILE A 199 -6.07 -9.15 -9.41
N GLU A 200 -6.90 -10.06 -9.92
CA GLU A 200 -8.01 -10.66 -9.15
C GLU A 200 -7.57 -11.37 -7.85
N ALA A 201 -6.35 -11.92 -7.85
CA ALA A 201 -5.79 -12.73 -6.77
C ALA A 201 -5.26 -11.92 -5.58
N ILE A 202 -5.18 -10.59 -5.64
CA ILE A 202 -4.65 -9.78 -4.53
C ILE A 202 -5.67 -9.62 -3.41
N PRO A 203 -5.23 -9.46 -2.14
CA PRO A 203 -6.13 -9.20 -1.05
C PRO A 203 -6.68 -7.78 -1.11
N ASP A 204 -7.81 -7.58 -0.46
CA ASP A 204 -8.50 -6.28 -0.40
C ASP A 204 -7.63 -5.18 0.25
N VAL A 205 -6.72 -5.54 1.17
CA VAL A 205 -5.75 -4.59 1.77
C VAL A 205 -4.87 -3.90 0.72
N LEU A 206 -4.49 -4.58 -0.36
CA LEU A 206 -3.69 -3.98 -1.42
C LEU A 206 -4.53 -3.07 -2.33
N LEU A 207 -5.84 -3.34 -2.45
CA LEU A 207 -6.77 -2.47 -3.17
C LEU A 207 -6.96 -1.13 -2.44
N VAL A 208 -6.85 -1.10 -1.11
CA VAL A 208 -6.85 0.16 -0.34
C VAL A 208 -5.75 1.08 -0.82
N THR A 209 -4.51 0.59 -0.88
CA THR A 209 -3.36 1.37 -1.36
C THR A 209 -3.54 1.82 -2.81
N ALA A 210 -4.00 0.92 -3.69
CA ALA A 210 -4.22 1.25 -5.10
C ALA A 210 -5.25 2.39 -5.27
N TYR A 211 -6.40 2.29 -4.60
CA TYR A 211 -7.46 3.28 -4.74
C TYR A 211 -7.16 4.59 -4.00
N HIS A 212 -6.43 4.53 -2.88
CA HIS A 212 -5.93 5.76 -2.24
C HIS A 212 -4.95 6.49 -3.18
N GLY A 213 -3.97 5.78 -3.76
CA GLY A 213 -3.05 6.35 -4.74
C GLY A 213 -3.75 6.94 -5.96
N LEU A 214 -4.74 6.24 -6.53
CA LEU A 214 -5.57 6.77 -7.63
C LEU A 214 -6.34 8.04 -7.22
N GLY A 215 -6.85 8.08 -5.99
CA GLY A 215 -7.50 9.25 -5.44
C GLY A 215 -6.58 10.48 -5.47
N LEU A 216 -5.33 10.33 -5.04
CA LEU A 216 -4.32 11.39 -5.06
C LEU A 216 -3.89 11.77 -6.48
N VAL A 217 -3.79 10.80 -7.39
CA VAL A 217 -3.52 11.06 -8.82
C VAL A 217 -4.62 11.93 -9.43
N TYR A 218 -5.89 11.56 -9.20
CA TYR A 218 -7.04 12.25 -9.77
C TYR A 218 -7.32 13.60 -9.11
N LEU A 219 -6.76 13.89 -7.94
CA LEU A 219 -6.88 15.19 -7.29
C LEU A 219 -6.43 16.35 -8.20
N LYS A 220 -5.48 16.09 -9.10
CA LYS A 220 -4.90 17.10 -9.98
C LYS A 220 -5.91 17.66 -10.98
N ASP A 221 -6.71 16.77 -11.61
CA ASP A 221 -7.45 17.08 -12.84
C ASP A 221 -8.87 16.45 -12.91
N ASN A 222 -9.28 15.54 -12.02
CA ASN A 222 -10.60 14.90 -12.05
C ASN A 222 -11.24 14.71 -10.66
N LYS A 223 -12.04 15.70 -10.26
CA LYS A 223 -12.74 15.71 -8.96
C LYS A 223 -13.61 14.48 -8.71
N GLN A 224 -14.42 14.06 -9.70
CA GLN A 224 -15.35 12.94 -9.50
C GLN A 224 -14.59 11.63 -9.29
N GLN A 225 -13.61 11.34 -10.16
CA GLN A 225 -12.79 10.14 -10.03
C GLN A 225 -11.96 10.14 -8.74
N CYS A 226 -11.48 11.30 -8.31
CA CYS A 226 -10.78 11.47 -7.03
C CYS A 226 -11.64 11.02 -5.85
N LEU A 227 -12.88 11.50 -5.76
CA LEU A 227 -13.80 11.14 -4.67
C LEU A 227 -14.23 9.67 -4.75
N ASP A 228 -14.55 9.17 -5.95
CA ASP A 228 -14.93 7.77 -6.16
C ASP A 228 -13.81 6.79 -5.77
N ALA A 229 -12.56 7.15 -6.06
CA ALA A 229 -11.39 6.35 -5.69
C ALA A 229 -11.21 6.31 -4.16
N HIS A 230 -11.31 7.45 -3.46
CA HIS A 230 -11.23 7.47 -1.99
C HIS A 230 -12.37 6.69 -1.32
N GLN A 231 -13.59 6.74 -1.87
CA GLN A 231 -14.70 5.91 -1.38
C GLN A 231 -14.40 4.41 -1.52
N LYS A 232 -13.79 3.99 -2.65
CA LYS A 232 -13.34 2.61 -2.80
C LYS A 232 -12.24 2.25 -1.80
N ALA A 233 -11.29 3.15 -1.54
CA ALA A 233 -10.25 2.93 -0.54
C ALA A 233 -10.86 2.70 0.86
N LEU A 234 -11.83 3.53 1.28
CA LEU A 234 -12.58 3.33 2.53
C LEU A 234 -13.31 1.98 2.57
N PHE A 235 -14.04 1.64 1.50
CA PHE A 235 -14.77 0.38 1.39
C PHE A 235 -13.85 -0.83 1.61
N TYR A 236 -12.70 -0.87 0.95
CA TYR A 236 -11.74 -1.96 1.10
C TYR A 236 -11.02 -1.93 2.45
N ALA A 237 -10.79 -0.76 3.05
CA ALA A 237 -10.17 -0.64 4.36
C ALA A 237 -11.08 -1.22 5.45
N GLN A 238 -12.37 -0.88 5.40
CA GLN A 238 -13.38 -1.43 6.30
C GLN A 238 -13.51 -2.95 6.12
N ARG A 239 -13.63 -3.41 4.86
CA ARG A 239 -13.76 -4.83 4.53
C ARG A 239 -12.55 -5.66 4.96
N SER A 240 -11.36 -5.06 4.93
CA SER A 240 -10.10 -5.68 5.36
C SER A 240 -9.82 -5.53 6.87
N LYS A 241 -10.72 -4.90 7.64
CA LYS A 241 -10.55 -4.61 9.08
C LYS A 241 -9.28 -3.82 9.39
N LEU A 242 -8.93 -2.86 8.53
CA LEU A 242 -7.79 -1.96 8.73
C LEU A 242 -8.24 -0.73 9.50
N ASP A 243 -8.72 -0.91 10.73
CA ASP A 243 -9.45 0.14 11.48
C ASP A 243 -8.66 1.45 11.58
N HIS A 244 -7.37 1.39 11.90
CA HIS A 244 -6.50 2.56 11.96
C HIS A 244 -6.35 3.26 10.60
N TYR A 245 -6.18 2.49 9.52
CA TYR A 245 -6.04 3.07 8.19
C TYR A 245 -7.37 3.68 7.70
N HIS A 246 -8.49 3.04 8.01
CA HIS A 246 -9.82 3.57 7.75
C HIS A 246 -10.05 4.90 8.46
N GLN A 247 -9.70 4.98 9.75
CA GLN A 247 -9.78 6.22 10.52
C GLN A 247 -8.89 7.33 9.93
N ASN A 248 -7.66 6.99 9.51
CA ASN A 248 -6.78 7.96 8.84
C ASN A 248 -7.40 8.48 7.53
N LEU A 249 -7.95 7.59 6.69
CA LEU A 249 -8.64 7.99 5.46
C LEU A 249 -9.81 8.94 5.77
N GLU A 250 -10.61 8.62 6.78
CA GLU A 250 -11.83 9.36 7.12
C GLU A 250 -11.55 10.74 7.74
N TYR A 251 -10.53 10.84 8.61
CA TYR A 251 -10.29 12.02 9.44
C TYR A 251 -9.08 12.87 9.02
N ASP A 252 -8.20 12.36 8.15
CA ASP A 252 -7.02 13.07 7.61
C ASP A 252 -7.08 13.14 6.07
N ASP A 253 -6.94 12.01 5.37
CA ASP A 253 -6.68 12.01 3.91
C ASP A 253 -7.86 12.55 3.08
N ILE A 254 -9.09 12.14 3.39
CA ILE A 254 -10.29 12.63 2.67
C ILE A 254 -10.57 14.10 3.00
N PRO A 255 -10.53 14.56 4.26
CA PRO A 255 -10.57 15.99 4.58
C PRO A 255 -9.51 16.79 3.82
N PHE A 256 -8.28 16.30 3.74
CA PHE A 256 -7.21 16.91 2.94
C PHE A 256 -7.61 17.07 1.47
N VAL A 257 -8.09 16.00 0.85
CA VAL A 257 -8.55 16.00 -0.55
C VAL A 257 -9.68 16.99 -0.77
N LYS A 258 -10.67 17.00 0.12
CA LYS A 258 -11.79 17.95 0.04
C LYS A 258 -11.32 19.40 0.17
N ASN A 259 -10.38 19.68 1.08
CA ASN A 259 -9.78 21.00 1.22
C ASN A 259 -9.01 21.41 -0.05
N MET A 260 -8.25 20.50 -0.64
CA MET A 260 -7.52 20.73 -1.89
C MET A 260 -8.46 21.03 -3.08
N LEU A 261 -9.65 20.42 -3.08
CA LEU A 261 -10.73 20.67 -4.03
C LEU A 261 -11.54 21.94 -3.72
N GLY A 262 -11.25 22.64 -2.61
CA GLY A 262 -11.94 23.85 -2.17
C GLY A 262 -13.34 23.61 -1.60
N GLU A 263 -13.64 22.40 -1.13
CA GLU A 263 -14.92 22.08 -0.52
C GLU A 263 -15.00 22.55 0.94
N ILE A 264 -16.11 23.18 1.31
CA ILE A 264 -16.43 23.49 2.69
C ILE A 264 -17.26 22.33 3.26
N PHE A 265 -16.77 21.74 4.35
CA PHE A 265 -17.41 20.64 5.07
C PHE A 265 -17.28 20.85 6.58
N ASP A 266 -18.03 20.07 7.35
CA ASP A 266 -17.99 20.09 8.80
C ASP A 266 -16.66 19.53 9.33
N ILE A 267 -16.03 20.24 10.26
CA ILE A 267 -14.71 19.89 10.79
C ILE A 267 -14.79 19.00 12.03
N ASP A 268 -16.00 18.67 12.47
CA ASP A 268 -16.22 17.69 13.52
C ASP A 268 -15.53 16.36 13.15
N HIS A 269 -14.73 15.84 14.07
CA HIS A 269 -13.90 14.63 13.92
C HIS A 269 -12.72 14.71 12.94
N VAL A 270 -12.43 15.86 12.34
CA VAL A 270 -11.26 16.04 11.45
C VAL A 270 -10.02 16.32 12.29
N ILE A 271 -8.86 15.79 11.88
CA ILE A 271 -7.62 16.02 12.64
C ILE A 271 -7.21 17.51 12.61
N PRO A 272 -6.55 18.05 13.66
CA PRO A 272 -6.21 19.48 13.74
C PRO A 272 -5.46 20.04 12.51
N LYS A 273 -4.59 19.24 11.90
CA LYS A 273 -3.84 19.61 10.69
C LYS A 273 -4.78 19.99 9.54
N GLU A 274 -5.81 19.19 9.28
CA GLU A 274 -6.77 19.44 8.21
C GLU A 274 -7.90 20.40 8.62
N GLN A 275 -8.15 20.58 9.91
CA GLN A 275 -8.97 21.71 10.39
C GLN A 275 -8.31 23.05 10.03
N ALA A 276 -6.99 23.18 10.21
CA ALA A 276 -6.27 24.39 9.83
C ALA A 276 -6.40 24.67 8.32
N HIS A 277 -6.25 23.63 7.49
CA HIS A 277 -6.43 23.75 6.05
C HIS A 277 -7.86 24.17 5.67
N GLN A 278 -8.88 23.60 6.31
CA GLN A 278 -10.27 23.98 6.08
C GLN A 278 -10.53 25.44 6.47
N TYR A 279 -9.93 25.95 7.55
CA TYR A 279 -10.01 27.38 7.86
C TYR A 279 -9.35 28.26 6.81
N VAL A 280 -8.28 27.80 6.14
CA VAL A 280 -7.70 28.49 4.98
C VAL A 280 -8.71 28.53 3.82
N VAL A 281 -9.35 27.41 3.49
CA VAL A 281 -10.35 27.31 2.42
C VAL A 281 -11.55 28.24 2.68
N ARG A 282 -12.00 28.34 3.94
CA ARG A 282 -13.07 29.25 4.37
C ARG A 282 -12.67 30.74 4.39
N GLY A 283 -11.38 31.06 4.23
CA GLY A 283 -10.87 32.43 4.36
C GLY A 283 -10.74 32.92 5.80
N GLU A 284 -10.82 32.03 6.79
CA GLU A 284 -10.69 32.33 8.21
C GLU A 284 -9.22 32.35 8.67
N THR A 285 -8.41 33.21 8.02
CA THR A 285 -6.95 33.25 8.15
C THR A 285 -6.45 33.26 9.60
N ARG A 286 -7.08 34.02 10.50
CA ARG A 286 -6.64 34.11 11.91
C ARG A 286 -6.72 32.76 12.62
N LYS A 287 -7.82 32.02 12.45
CA LYS A 287 -8.01 30.71 13.08
C LYS A 287 -7.07 29.66 12.50
N ALA A 288 -6.88 29.69 11.17
CA ALA A 288 -5.91 28.82 10.52
C ALA A 288 -4.50 29.00 11.10
N LEU A 289 -4.04 30.25 11.22
CA LEU A 289 -2.71 30.57 11.76
C LEU A 289 -2.57 30.21 13.25
N GLU A 290 -3.64 30.36 14.04
CA GLU A 290 -3.67 29.96 15.44
C GLU A 290 -3.42 28.45 15.58
N ILE A 291 -4.18 27.62 14.85
CA ILE A 291 -4.00 26.16 14.88
C ILE A 291 -2.62 25.76 14.35
N ILE A 292 -2.16 26.37 13.25
CA ILE A 292 -0.82 26.10 12.71
C ILE A 292 0.25 26.39 13.78
N SER A 293 0.14 27.51 14.49
CA SER A 293 1.11 27.86 15.54
C SER A 293 1.12 26.89 16.72
N GLN A 294 -0.03 26.27 17.03
CA GLN A 294 -0.14 25.25 18.07
C GLN A 294 0.47 23.92 17.64
N LEU A 295 0.44 23.60 16.34
CA LEU A 295 0.98 22.35 15.79
C LEU A 295 2.48 22.45 15.44
N GLU A 296 2.98 23.64 15.11
CA GLU A 296 4.40 23.87 14.82
C GLU A 296 5.26 23.59 16.08
N THR A 297 6.11 22.57 16.01
CA THR A 297 7.07 22.26 17.08
C THR A 297 8.41 22.97 16.80
N PRO A 298 9.08 23.55 17.81
CA PRO A 298 10.40 24.16 17.61
C PRO A 298 11.38 23.19 16.95
N GLY A 299 11.94 23.58 15.80
CA GLY A 299 12.94 22.80 15.06
C GLY A 299 12.41 21.75 14.09
N LYS A 300 11.08 21.51 14.02
CA LYS A 300 10.46 20.61 13.03
C LYS A 300 9.39 21.36 12.26
N LYS A 301 9.62 21.57 10.96
CA LYS A 301 8.66 22.17 10.04
C LYS A 301 7.98 21.04 9.27
N ASP A 302 6.66 20.97 9.34
CA ASP A 302 5.84 20.06 8.54
C ASP A 302 5.52 20.72 7.19
N ALA A 303 5.76 20.01 6.08
CA ALA A 303 5.60 20.57 4.75
C ALA A 303 4.17 21.03 4.44
N HIS A 304 3.15 20.31 4.94
CA HIS A 304 1.74 20.65 4.72
C HIS A 304 1.35 21.88 5.55
N LEU A 305 1.76 21.97 6.80
CA LEU A 305 1.52 23.17 7.62
C LEU A 305 2.18 24.42 7.02
N LEU A 306 3.41 24.29 6.49
CA LEU A 306 4.06 25.38 5.75
C LEU A 306 3.25 25.80 4.52
N PHE A 307 2.76 24.84 3.75
CA PHE A 307 1.91 25.10 2.59
C PHE A 307 0.61 25.82 2.98
N TYR A 308 -0.07 25.38 4.04
CA TYR A 308 -1.30 26.02 4.53
C TYR A 308 -1.04 27.45 5.02
N LYS A 309 0.05 27.66 5.76
CA LYS A 309 0.51 28.98 6.21
C LYS A 309 0.80 29.90 5.02
N ALA A 310 1.48 29.38 3.99
CA ALA A 310 1.76 30.10 2.76
C ALA A 310 0.48 30.53 2.03
N LYS A 311 -0.52 29.63 1.93
CA LYS A 311 -1.85 29.94 1.37
C LYS A 311 -2.57 31.01 2.18
N ALA A 312 -2.62 30.86 3.50
CA ALA A 312 -3.32 31.77 4.40
C ALA A 312 -2.77 33.20 4.33
N LEU A 313 -1.44 33.33 4.24
CA LEU A 313 -0.72 34.62 4.17
C LEU A 313 -0.49 35.13 2.75
N LYS A 314 -0.79 34.31 1.72
CA LYS A 314 -0.43 34.57 0.32
C LYS A 314 1.06 34.93 0.15
N SER A 315 1.92 34.18 0.85
CA SER A 315 3.36 34.48 0.94
C SER A 315 4.16 33.59 -0.01
N ILE A 316 4.68 34.18 -1.08
CA ILE A 316 5.55 33.49 -2.05
C ILE A 316 6.81 32.88 -1.40
N PRO A 317 7.54 33.57 -0.50
CA PRO A 317 8.66 32.97 0.21
C PRO A 317 8.29 31.69 0.97
N LEU A 318 7.13 31.68 1.64
CA LEU A 318 6.67 30.49 2.37
C LEU A 318 6.29 29.35 1.43
N PHE A 319 5.78 29.62 0.23
CA PHE A 319 5.57 28.58 -0.77
C PHE A 319 6.88 27.94 -1.23
N PHE A 320 7.95 28.71 -1.40
CA PHE A 320 9.26 28.15 -1.72
C PHE A 320 9.82 27.30 -0.57
N GLU A 321 9.60 27.70 0.69
CA GLU A 321 9.92 26.85 1.84
C GLU A 321 9.11 25.54 1.83
N ALA A 322 7.81 25.61 1.53
CA ALA A 322 6.95 24.43 1.43
C ALA A 322 7.39 23.50 0.28
N ILE A 323 7.74 24.03 -0.90
CA ILE A 323 8.28 23.24 -2.03
C ILE A 323 9.55 22.51 -1.63
N LYS A 324 10.48 23.19 -0.94
CA LYS A 324 11.71 22.56 -0.44
C LYS A 324 11.40 21.45 0.56
N ALA A 325 10.45 21.69 1.48
CA ALA A 325 10.04 20.71 2.47
C ALA A 325 9.38 19.48 1.81
N PHE A 326 8.47 19.67 0.86
CA PHE A 326 7.85 18.59 0.09
C PHE A 326 8.89 17.74 -0.64
N SER A 327 9.89 18.36 -1.27
CA SER A 327 10.98 17.62 -1.92
C SER A 327 11.81 16.80 -0.93
N SER A 328 12.10 17.32 0.26
CA SER A 328 12.87 16.59 1.28
C SER A 328 12.09 15.50 2.00
N GLU A 329 10.77 15.63 2.08
CA GLU A 329 9.88 14.69 2.77
C GLU A 329 9.26 13.63 1.85
N GLY A 330 9.58 13.64 0.55
CA GLY A 330 9.06 12.66 -0.41
C GLY A 330 7.61 12.92 -0.85
N TYR A 331 7.20 14.18 -0.93
CA TYR A 331 5.89 14.61 -1.40
C TYR A 331 6.00 15.40 -2.71
N THR A 332 6.79 14.92 -3.68
CA THR A 332 7.06 15.63 -4.94
C THR A 332 5.79 15.98 -5.71
N HIS A 333 4.76 15.13 -5.66
CA HIS A 333 3.44 15.42 -6.24
C HIS A 333 2.81 16.74 -5.75
N MET A 334 3.10 17.19 -4.53
CA MET A 334 2.55 18.42 -3.95
C MET A 334 3.19 19.71 -4.50
N ILE A 335 4.37 19.62 -5.10
CA ILE A 335 5.10 20.78 -5.64
C ILE A 335 4.24 21.51 -6.69
N GLY A 336 3.60 20.77 -7.59
CA GLY A 336 2.75 21.34 -8.64
C GLY A 336 1.55 22.12 -8.08
N PHE A 337 1.03 21.73 -6.90
CA PHE A 337 -0.04 22.47 -6.24
C PHE A 337 0.46 23.79 -5.64
N ALA A 338 1.65 23.79 -5.01
CA ALA A 338 2.28 25.01 -4.53
C ALA A 338 2.55 26.02 -5.66
N GLU A 339 3.07 25.55 -6.80
CA GLU A 339 3.30 26.39 -7.98
C GLU A 339 1.99 26.98 -8.53
N LYS A 340 0.91 26.18 -8.58
CA LYS A 340 -0.42 26.65 -8.98
C LYS A 340 -0.91 27.77 -8.05
N GLU A 341 -0.69 27.67 -6.74
CA GLU A 341 -1.07 28.72 -5.78
C GLU A 341 -0.22 30.00 -5.95
N ILE A 342 1.09 29.88 -6.17
CA ILE A 342 1.95 31.05 -6.45
C ILE A 342 1.42 31.83 -7.66
N LYS A 343 1.03 31.15 -8.74
CA LYS A 343 0.50 31.79 -9.97
C LYS A 343 -0.81 32.56 -9.74
N LYS A 344 -1.57 32.24 -8.69
CA LYS A 344 -2.81 32.96 -8.34
C LYS A 344 -2.54 34.30 -7.63
N ILE A 345 -1.35 34.49 -7.07
CA ILE A 345 -0.97 35.71 -6.37
C ILE A 345 -0.62 36.77 -7.43
N LYS A 346 -1.53 37.74 -7.62
CA LYS A 346 -1.26 38.89 -8.49
C LYS A 346 -0.24 39.81 -7.82
N PHE A 347 0.84 40.13 -8.53
CA PHE A 347 1.73 41.22 -8.16
C PHE A 347 0.98 42.54 -8.43
N PHE A 348 0.84 43.35 -7.39
CA PHE A 348 0.33 44.72 -7.52
C PHE A 348 1.49 45.68 -7.80
#